data_AF-A0A2J6QJU2-F1
#
_entry.id   AF-A0A2J6QJU2-F1
#
_cell.length_a   1.000
_cell.length_b   1.000
_cell.length_c   1.000
_cell.angle_alpha   90.00
_cell.angle_beta   90.00
_cell.angle_gamma   90.00
#
_symmetry.space_group_name_H-M   'P 1'
#
loop_
_entity.id
_entity.type
_entity.pdbx_description
1 polymer ?
#
loop_
_entity_poly.entity_id
_entity_poly.type
_entity_poly.pdbx_seq_one_letter_code
_entity_poly.pdbx_strand_id
1 'polypeptide(L)'
;MRPNFTDASQVAKYELPPDEYEKKTDSVLAWKKAQKLGRFDPAAPSLEQARLQAFETEIKNKGIEVGKRCRVGGQDTKRGVVMYIGEVEEIPGGAGKWIGVKLDEPVGRNDGSLAGGKRYWGKDGDPKSGVFVRPERVEVGDWPVIDDLDDMEEI
;
A
#
# COMPACT_ATOMS: atom_id res chain seq x y z
N MET A 1 54.86 4.93 -26.23
CA MET A 1 53.77 5.10 -25.25
C MET A 1 53.96 4.03 -24.19
N ARG A 2 54.08 4.37 -22.89
CA ARG A 2 54.27 3.37 -21.82
C ARG A 2 52.90 2.76 -21.45
N PRO A 3 52.73 1.43 -21.44
CA PRO A 3 51.47 0.82 -21.00
C PRO A 3 51.19 1.18 -19.53
N ASN A 4 49.96 1.60 -19.24
CA ASN A 4 49.54 1.92 -17.88
C ASN A 4 48.90 0.69 -17.22
N PHE A 5 49.65 0.06 -16.32
CA PHE A 5 49.23 -1.16 -15.60
C PHE A 5 48.41 -0.88 -14.32
N THR A 6 48.11 0.38 -14.02
CA THR A 6 47.33 0.76 -12.83
C THR A 6 45.85 1.03 -13.14
N ASP A 7 45.50 1.11 -14.41
CA ASP A 7 44.13 1.37 -14.86
C ASP A 7 43.34 0.07 -15.02
N ALA A 8 42.67 -0.34 -13.96
CA ALA A 8 41.82 -1.54 -13.94
C ALA A 8 40.49 -1.37 -14.71
N SER A 9 40.19 -0.18 -15.26
CA SER A 9 38.97 0.05 -16.06
C SER A 9 39.06 -0.55 -17.47
N GLN A 10 40.28 -0.77 -17.97
CA GLN A 10 40.53 -1.36 -19.29
C GLN A 10 40.48 -2.90 -19.29
N VAL A 11 40.36 -3.52 -18.12
CA VAL A 11 40.22 -4.97 -17.98
C VAL A 11 38.75 -5.33 -18.08
N ALA A 12 38.41 -6.18 -19.06
CA ALA A 12 37.06 -6.71 -19.21
C ALA A 12 36.66 -7.44 -17.92
N LYS A 13 35.65 -6.92 -17.22
CA LYS A 13 35.08 -7.56 -16.05
C LYS A 13 34.32 -8.79 -16.51
N TYR A 14 34.66 -9.94 -15.94
CA TYR A 14 33.87 -11.14 -16.15
C TYR A 14 32.62 -11.08 -15.27
N GLU A 15 31.45 -11.23 -15.88
CA GLU A 15 30.18 -11.42 -15.20
C GLU A 15 29.79 -12.89 -15.31
N LEU A 16 29.68 -13.56 -14.16
CA LEU A 16 29.29 -14.97 -14.12
C LEU A 16 27.81 -15.08 -14.53
N PRO A 17 27.48 -15.85 -15.58
CA PRO A 17 26.10 -16.02 -16.01
C PRO A 17 25.22 -16.57 -14.87
N PRO A 18 23.97 -16.11 -14.72
CA PRO A 18 23.09 -16.52 -13.63
C PRO A 18 22.95 -18.05 -13.54
N ASP A 19 22.73 -18.72 -14.66
CA ASP A 19 22.53 -20.17 -14.74
C ASP A 19 23.75 -20.98 -14.27
N GLU A 20 24.95 -20.43 -14.46
CA GLU A 20 26.19 -21.04 -14.00
C GLU A 20 26.41 -20.78 -12.50
N TYR A 21 26.09 -19.57 -12.03
CA TYR A 21 26.13 -19.22 -10.62
C TYR A 21 25.18 -20.09 -9.78
N GLU A 22 24.01 -20.45 -10.31
CA GLU A 22 23.06 -21.31 -9.61
C GLU A 22 23.52 -22.76 -9.41
N LYS A 23 24.39 -23.26 -10.29
CA LYS A 23 24.93 -24.62 -10.23
C LYS A 23 26.14 -24.73 -9.30
N LYS A 24 26.79 -23.62 -8.97
CA LYS A 24 27.96 -23.59 -8.07
C LYS A 24 27.55 -23.88 -6.63
N THR A 25 28.13 -24.93 -6.06
CA THR A 25 27.88 -25.41 -4.69
C THR A 25 28.62 -24.60 -3.62
N ASP A 26 29.68 -23.88 -4.00
CA ASP A 26 30.52 -23.03 -3.16
C ASP A 26 30.13 -21.53 -3.21
N SER A 27 28.95 -21.23 -3.76
CA SER A 27 28.46 -19.87 -3.91
C SER A 27 27.72 -19.35 -2.67
N VAL A 28 27.66 -18.02 -2.51
CA VAL A 28 26.80 -17.37 -1.49
C VAL A 28 25.33 -17.74 -1.70
N LEU A 29 24.91 -17.97 -2.96
CA LEU A 29 23.56 -18.46 -3.26
C LEU A 29 23.33 -19.86 -2.72
N ALA A 30 24.24 -20.81 -2.96
CA ALA A 30 24.15 -22.17 -2.46
C ALA A 30 24.17 -22.20 -0.93
N TRP A 31 25.02 -21.38 -0.30
CA TRP A 31 25.01 -21.20 1.15
C TRP A 31 23.67 -20.64 1.66
N LYS A 32 23.11 -19.59 1.03
CA LYS A 32 21.80 -19.03 1.39
C LYS A 32 20.65 -20.02 1.22
N LYS A 33 20.67 -20.85 0.16
CA LYS A 33 19.72 -21.94 -0.07
C LYS A 33 19.84 -23.01 1.03
N ALA A 34 21.06 -23.47 1.33
CA ALA A 34 21.31 -24.49 2.35
C ALA A 34 20.94 -24.03 3.76
N GLN A 35 21.22 -22.76 4.09
CA GLN A 35 20.89 -22.14 5.38
C GLN A 35 19.46 -21.60 5.43
N LYS A 36 18.67 -21.75 4.36
CA LYS A 36 17.27 -21.30 4.31
C LYS A 36 17.13 -19.81 4.67
N LEU A 37 17.98 -18.96 4.11
CA LEU A 37 18.02 -17.53 4.42
C LEU A 37 17.22 -16.69 3.42
N GLY A 38 16.48 -15.71 3.94
CA GLY A 38 15.70 -14.77 3.14
C GLY A 38 14.61 -15.47 2.33
N ARG A 39 14.63 -15.30 1.00
CA ARG A 39 13.64 -15.91 0.09
C ARG A 39 13.68 -17.44 0.02
N PHE A 40 14.67 -18.08 0.64
CA PHE A 40 14.83 -19.53 0.71
C PHE A 40 14.40 -20.12 2.05
N ASP A 41 13.97 -19.28 3.01
CA ASP A 41 13.37 -19.74 4.25
C ASP A 41 11.99 -20.36 3.95
N PRO A 42 11.75 -21.65 4.22
CA PRO A 42 10.42 -22.25 4.05
C PRO A 42 9.37 -21.67 5.01
N ALA A 43 9.80 -21.02 6.09
CA ALA A 43 8.94 -20.30 7.02
C ALA A 43 8.83 -18.81 6.69
N ALA A 44 9.58 -18.27 5.71
CA ALA A 44 9.35 -16.91 5.26
C ALA A 44 7.95 -16.86 4.64
N PRO A 45 7.04 -16.01 5.17
CA PRO A 45 5.79 -15.77 4.50
C PRO A 45 6.09 -15.33 3.08
N SER A 46 5.31 -15.82 2.11
CA SER A 46 5.45 -15.34 0.74
C SER A 46 5.41 -13.80 0.74
N LEU A 47 6.07 -13.16 -0.23
CA LEU A 47 6.03 -11.69 -0.35
C LEU A 47 4.59 -11.14 -0.30
N GLU A 48 3.65 -11.92 -0.80
CA GLU A 48 2.21 -11.66 -0.71
C GLU A 48 1.66 -11.79 0.72
N GLN A 49 1.89 -12.92 1.40
CA GLN A 49 1.46 -13.11 2.79
C GLN A 49 2.03 -12.04 3.74
N ALA A 50 3.31 -11.69 3.57
CA ALA A 50 3.94 -10.63 4.35
C ALA A 50 3.25 -9.27 4.14
N ARG A 51 2.87 -8.96 2.89
CA ARG A 51 2.13 -7.74 2.55
C ARG A 51 0.73 -7.73 3.15
N LEU A 52 0.01 -8.84 3.10
CA LEU A 52 -1.31 -8.98 3.71
C LEU A 52 -1.26 -8.76 5.22
N GLN A 53 -0.30 -9.41 5.90
CA GLN A 53 -0.08 -9.23 7.33
C GLN A 53 0.32 -7.80 7.69
N ALA A 54 1.09 -7.12 6.84
CA ALA A 54 1.44 -5.72 7.05
C ALA A 54 0.20 -4.82 7.04
N PHE A 55 -0.72 -5.01 6.08
CA PHE A 55 -1.97 -4.26 6.05
C PHE A 55 -2.85 -4.51 7.28
N GLU A 56 -2.96 -5.77 7.73
CA GLU A 56 -3.71 -6.09 8.95
C GLU A 56 -3.11 -5.46 10.20
N THR A 57 -1.80 -5.55 10.33
CA THR A 57 -1.05 -4.98 11.44
C THR A 57 -1.19 -3.47 11.46
N GLU A 58 -1.15 -2.81 10.30
CA GLU A 58 -1.32 -1.37 10.20
C GLU A 58 -2.73 -0.91 10.57
N ILE A 59 -3.77 -1.62 10.10
CA ILE A 59 -5.17 -1.37 10.51
C ILE A 59 -5.30 -1.43 12.03
N LYS A 60 -4.73 -2.47 12.65
CA LYS A 60 -4.77 -2.66 14.10
C LYS A 60 -3.98 -1.59 14.86
N ASN A 61 -2.76 -1.29 14.42
CA ASN A 61 -1.87 -0.34 15.09
C ASN A 61 -2.41 1.10 15.02
N LYS A 62 -3.02 1.49 13.90
CA LYS A 62 -3.67 2.80 13.74
C LYS A 62 -5.08 2.85 14.33
N GLY A 63 -5.60 1.73 14.84
CA GLY A 63 -6.95 1.64 15.40
C GLY A 63 -8.05 1.95 14.37
N ILE A 64 -7.86 1.56 13.10
CA ILE A 64 -8.82 1.80 12.02
C ILE A 64 -10.02 0.87 12.20
N GLU A 65 -11.18 1.47 12.44
CA GLU A 65 -12.44 0.78 12.68
C GLU A 65 -13.57 1.51 11.92
N VAL A 66 -14.57 0.75 11.51
CA VAL A 66 -15.77 1.30 10.87
C VAL A 66 -16.49 2.25 11.84
N GLY A 67 -16.89 3.41 11.33
CA GLY A 67 -17.54 4.48 12.09
C GLY A 67 -16.58 5.52 12.66
N LYS A 68 -15.26 5.29 12.67
CA LYS A 68 -14.30 6.29 13.15
C LYS A 68 -14.09 7.41 12.13
N ARG A 69 -13.90 8.62 12.66
CA ARG A 69 -13.45 9.79 11.90
C ARG A 69 -12.01 9.60 11.46
N CYS A 70 -11.73 10.01 10.23
CA CYS A 70 -10.40 9.91 9.65
C CYS A 70 -10.12 11.03 8.66
N ARG A 71 -8.83 11.25 8.41
CA ARG A 71 -8.34 11.93 7.22
C ARG A 71 -7.74 10.93 6.24
N VAL A 72 -7.88 11.23 4.95
CA VAL A 72 -7.39 10.38 3.85
C VAL A 72 -6.37 11.12 3.01
N GLY A 73 -5.15 10.60 2.96
CA GLY A 73 -4.01 11.25 2.30
C GLY A 73 -3.24 12.20 3.21
N GLY A 74 -2.08 12.65 2.75
CA GLY A 74 -1.17 13.52 3.53
C GLY A 74 -1.43 15.02 3.38
N GLN A 75 -2.51 15.43 2.71
CA GLN A 75 -2.96 16.83 2.67
C GLN A 75 -4.19 16.98 3.56
N ASP A 76 -4.28 18.12 4.25
CA ASP A 76 -5.21 18.35 5.38
C ASP A 76 -6.70 18.46 5.02
N THR A 77 -7.08 18.32 3.75
CA THR A 77 -8.43 18.66 3.29
C THR A 77 -9.42 17.49 3.28
N LYS A 78 -8.99 16.25 3.05
CA LYS A 78 -9.93 15.13 2.83
C LYS A 78 -10.26 14.39 4.13
N ARG A 79 -11.33 14.83 4.79
CA ARG A 79 -11.88 14.21 6.00
C ARG A 79 -13.13 13.39 5.70
N GLY A 80 -13.41 12.44 6.57
CA GLY A 80 -14.58 11.58 6.43
C GLY A 80 -14.71 10.53 7.52
N VAL A 81 -15.51 9.52 7.22
CA VAL A 81 -15.81 8.38 8.09
C VAL A 81 -15.44 7.08 7.42
N VAL A 82 -14.77 6.19 8.15
CA VAL A 82 -14.51 4.83 7.70
C VAL A 82 -15.84 4.07 7.61
N MET A 83 -16.21 3.62 6.41
CA MET A 83 -17.44 2.88 6.15
C MET A 83 -17.21 1.40 5.90
N TYR A 84 -16.00 1.00 5.48
CA TYR A 84 -15.70 -0.38 5.15
C TYR A 84 -14.23 -0.73 5.40
N ILE A 85 -13.99 -1.96 5.86
CA ILE A 85 -12.65 -2.54 6.01
C ILE A 85 -12.73 -3.97 5.51
N GLY A 86 -12.04 -4.29 4.41
CA GLY A 86 -12.07 -5.64 3.86
C GLY A 86 -11.52 -5.72 2.46
N GLU A 87 -11.56 -6.92 1.88
CA GLU A 87 -11.17 -7.11 0.49
C GLU A 87 -12.22 -6.54 -0.47
N VAL A 88 -11.75 -6.13 -1.64
CA VAL A 88 -12.55 -5.48 -2.68
C VAL A 88 -12.05 -6.02 -4.02
N GLU A 89 -12.81 -6.96 -4.58
CA GLU A 89 -12.45 -7.69 -5.80
C GLU A 89 -12.50 -6.79 -7.04
N GLU A 90 -13.34 -5.75 -7.00
CA GLU A 90 -13.57 -4.83 -8.11
C GLU A 90 -12.40 -3.86 -8.34
N ILE A 91 -11.48 -3.73 -7.37
CA ILE A 91 -10.32 -2.85 -7.49
C ILE A 91 -9.09 -3.66 -7.95
N PRO A 92 -8.61 -3.45 -9.19
CA PRO A 92 -7.37 -4.06 -9.64
C PRO A 92 -6.18 -3.46 -8.88
N GLY A 93 -5.21 -4.27 -8.48
CA GLY A 93 -4.01 -3.78 -7.78
C GLY A 93 -3.56 -4.57 -6.55
N GLY A 94 -4.04 -5.80 -6.38
CA GLY A 94 -3.47 -6.80 -5.47
C GLY A 94 -4.34 -7.12 -4.26
N ALA A 95 -4.16 -8.34 -3.76
CA ALA A 95 -4.84 -8.89 -2.61
C ALA A 95 -4.67 -8.03 -1.35
N GLY A 96 -5.60 -8.21 -0.40
CA GLY A 96 -5.55 -7.58 0.91
C GLY A 96 -6.52 -6.43 1.12
N LYS A 97 -6.62 -6.01 2.38
CA LYS A 97 -7.67 -5.12 2.86
C LYS A 97 -7.57 -3.72 2.25
N TRP A 98 -8.75 -3.20 1.94
CA TRP A 98 -9.02 -1.83 1.54
C TRP A 98 -9.86 -1.15 2.61
N ILE A 99 -9.66 0.15 2.75
CA ILE A 99 -10.45 1.00 3.62
C ILE A 99 -11.36 1.85 2.75
N GLY A 100 -12.66 1.61 2.86
CA GLY A 100 -13.70 2.44 2.26
C GLY A 100 -14.01 3.60 3.19
N VAL A 101 -13.90 4.83 2.69
CA VAL A 101 -14.16 6.06 3.44
C VAL A 101 -15.23 6.87 2.71
N LYS A 102 -16.24 7.32 3.44
CA LYS A 102 -17.19 8.33 2.99
C LYS A 102 -16.65 9.69 3.42
N LEU A 103 -16.21 10.49 2.44
CA LEU A 103 -15.75 11.85 2.66
C LEU A 103 -16.92 12.77 2.99
N ASP A 104 -16.63 13.83 3.71
CA ASP A 104 -17.62 14.86 4.04
C ASP A 104 -18.00 15.66 2.79
N GLU A 105 -17.01 15.99 1.97
CA GLU A 105 -17.18 16.68 0.69
C GLU A 105 -17.41 15.70 -0.48
N PRO A 106 -18.13 16.11 -1.54
CA PRO A 106 -18.34 15.31 -2.76
C PRO A 106 -17.11 15.28 -3.69
N VAL A 107 -15.91 15.11 -3.13
CA VAL A 107 -14.60 15.07 -3.84
C VAL A 107 -14.03 13.65 -3.95
N GLY A 108 -14.91 12.66 -3.79
CA GLY A 108 -14.61 11.23 -3.88
C GLY A 108 -14.64 10.70 -5.31
N ARG A 109 -14.47 9.39 -5.44
CA ARG A 109 -14.46 8.67 -6.72
C ARG A 109 -15.73 7.87 -6.98
N ASN A 110 -16.46 7.50 -5.92
CA ASN A 110 -17.67 6.69 -5.99
C ASN A 110 -18.73 7.19 -4.99
N ASP A 111 -19.93 6.62 -5.04
CA ASP A 111 -21.07 6.94 -4.17
C ASP A 111 -21.28 5.88 -3.05
N GLY A 112 -20.26 5.07 -2.79
CA GLY A 112 -20.35 3.89 -1.92
C GLY A 112 -20.64 2.58 -2.64
N SER A 113 -20.77 2.61 -3.97
CA SER A 113 -20.77 1.41 -4.82
C SER A 113 -19.54 1.38 -5.74
N LEU A 114 -19.13 0.20 -6.21
CA LEU A 114 -18.07 0.04 -7.20
C LEU A 114 -18.57 -0.60 -8.49
N ALA A 115 -17.76 -0.51 -9.55
CA ALA A 115 -18.05 -1.14 -10.83
C ALA A 115 -18.20 -2.66 -10.64
N GLY A 116 -19.42 -3.18 -10.81
CA GLY A 116 -19.78 -4.55 -10.44
C GLY A 116 -21.09 -4.64 -9.64
N GLY A 117 -21.63 -3.49 -9.19
CA GLY A 117 -22.97 -3.41 -8.58
C GLY A 117 -22.99 -3.69 -7.08
N LYS A 118 -21.86 -4.06 -6.47
CA LYS A 118 -21.76 -4.22 -5.01
C LYS A 118 -21.74 -2.85 -4.34
N ARG A 119 -22.65 -2.67 -3.38
CA ARG A 119 -22.74 -1.48 -2.54
C ARG A 119 -22.15 -1.76 -1.17
N TYR A 120 -21.22 -0.91 -0.75
CA TYR A 120 -20.51 -0.98 0.51
C TYR A 120 -21.13 -0.04 1.55
N TRP A 121 -21.64 1.12 1.12
CA TRP A 121 -22.39 2.05 1.97
C TRP A 121 -23.33 2.95 1.15
N GLY A 122 -24.13 3.74 1.86
CA GLY A 122 -25.01 4.75 1.28
C GLY A 122 -26.17 4.15 0.49
N LYS A 123 -26.70 4.92 -0.45
CA LYS A 123 -27.79 4.53 -1.36
C LYS A 123 -27.56 5.08 -2.77
N ASP A 124 -28.31 4.56 -3.73
CA ASP A 124 -28.26 5.03 -5.11
C ASP A 124 -28.65 6.52 -5.20
N GLY A 125 -27.83 7.29 -5.91
CA GLY A 125 -28.00 8.74 -6.05
C GLY A 125 -27.32 9.57 -4.96
N ASP A 126 -26.61 8.95 -4.01
CA ASP A 126 -25.73 9.69 -3.10
C ASP A 126 -24.60 10.41 -3.88
N PRO A 127 -24.11 11.56 -3.38
CA PRO A 127 -22.98 12.25 -4.00
C PRO A 127 -21.74 11.36 -4.08
N LYS A 128 -20.85 11.66 -5.04
CA LYS A 128 -19.58 10.95 -5.19
C LYS A 128 -18.58 11.36 -4.09
N SER A 129 -18.84 10.96 -2.85
CA SER A 129 -17.97 11.25 -1.70
C SER A 129 -17.18 10.03 -1.24
N GLY A 130 -17.32 8.88 -1.88
CA GLY A 130 -16.67 7.64 -1.52
C GLY A 130 -15.26 7.46 -2.10
N VAL A 131 -14.33 6.93 -1.29
CA VAL A 131 -12.98 6.55 -1.72
C VAL A 131 -12.56 5.21 -1.10
N PHE A 132 -11.78 4.42 -1.85
CA PHE A 132 -11.10 3.23 -1.33
C PHE A 132 -9.60 3.46 -1.35
N VAL A 133 -8.94 3.23 -0.22
CA VAL A 133 -7.50 3.44 -0.05
C VAL A 133 -6.85 2.32 0.75
N ARG A 134 -5.51 2.23 0.71
CA ARG A 134 -4.74 1.34 1.58
C ARG A 134 -4.62 1.92 2.99
N PRO A 135 -4.44 1.07 4.03
CA PRO A 135 -4.33 1.51 5.42
C PRO A 135 -3.27 2.60 5.66
N GLU A 136 -2.16 2.58 4.90
CA GLU A 136 -1.11 3.59 4.94
C GLU A 136 -1.61 5.03 4.74
N ARG A 137 -2.67 5.21 3.95
CA ARG A 137 -3.23 6.52 3.60
C ARG A 137 -4.32 7.01 4.54
N VAL A 138 -4.65 6.24 5.57
CA VAL A 138 -5.71 6.57 6.52
C VAL A 138 -5.09 6.91 7.86
N GLU A 139 -5.56 8.00 8.44
CA GLU A 139 -5.24 8.39 9.80
C GLU A 139 -6.53 8.66 10.54
N VAL A 140 -6.73 7.88 11.61
CA VAL A 140 -7.90 7.93 12.46
C VAL A 140 -7.60 8.83 13.64
N GLY A 141 -8.58 9.63 14.04
CA GLY A 141 -8.41 10.59 15.13
C GLY A 141 -9.58 11.54 15.21
N ASP A 142 -9.37 12.62 15.96
CA ASP A 142 -10.34 13.70 16.06
C ASP A 142 -10.22 14.62 14.83
N TRP A 143 -10.92 14.21 13.76
CA TRP A 143 -11.01 14.94 12.51
C TRP A 143 -12.45 15.42 12.32
N PRO A 144 -12.87 16.52 12.97
CA PRO A 144 -14.21 17.05 12.81
C PRO A 144 -14.45 17.47 11.36
N VAL A 145 -15.73 17.56 10.98
CA VAL A 145 -16.13 18.13 9.69
C VAL A 145 -15.62 19.57 9.63
N ILE A 146 -15.02 19.97 8.51
CA ILE A 146 -14.65 21.37 8.28
C ILE A 146 -15.94 22.06 7.84
N ASP A 147 -16.33 23.11 8.54
CA ASP A 147 -17.42 23.97 8.11
C ASP A 147 -16.80 25.15 7.34
N ASP A 148 -16.82 25.07 6.02
CA ASP A 148 -16.25 26.08 5.12
C ASP A 148 -16.99 27.43 5.22
N LEU A 149 -18.12 27.49 5.94
CA LEU A 149 -18.93 28.69 6.12
C LEU A 149 -18.37 29.64 7.19
N ASP A 150 -17.62 29.14 8.18
CA ASP A 150 -17.08 29.99 9.26
C ASP A 150 -15.83 30.79 8.81
N ASP A 151 -15.04 30.27 7.87
CA ASP A 151 -13.81 30.93 7.36
C ASP A 151 -14.09 32.02 6.29
N MET A 152 -15.35 32.17 5.86
CA MET A 152 -15.77 33.15 4.83
C MET A 152 -16.40 34.43 5.41
N GLU A 153 -16.59 34.52 6.73
CA GLU A 153 -17.19 35.70 7.40
C GLU A 153 -16.16 36.77 7.81
N GLU A 154 -14.87 36.58 7.52
CA GLU A 154 -13.80 37.51 7.89
C GLU A 154 -13.04 38.08 6.67
N ILE A 155 -13.75 38.67 5.70
CA ILE A 155 -13.17 39.58 4.68
C ILE A 155 -14.09 40.78 4.44
#